data_AF-A0ABD3X548-F1
#
_entry.id   AF-A0ABD3X548-F1
#
_cell.length_a   1.000
_cell.length_b   1.000
_cell.length_c   1.000
_cell.angle_alpha   90.00
_cell.angle_beta   90.00
_cell.angle_gamma   90.00
#
_symmetry.space_group_name_H-M   'P 1'
#
loop_
_entity.id
_entity.type
_entity.pdbx_description
1 polymer ?
#
loop_
_entity_poly.entity_id
_entity_poly.type
_entity_poly.pdbx_seq_one_letter_code
_entity_poly.pdbx_strand_id
1 'polypeptide(L)'
;MITKETLHALCNLVSAQPFVETLCLSADVVADIDPGSDIAKMTDRDWRVAQYNDPVLRKWIKTVRDKGKPNRQSLPKGKEHLAIFRTFDKLCLQRGVLYRRTRADDHDKLQLVLPKSH
;
A
#
# COMPACT_ATOMS: atom_id res chain seq x y z
N MET A 1 63.95 -2.04 -4.50
CA MET A 1 63.90 -3.11 -3.48
C MET A 1 62.52 -3.03 -2.84
N ILE A 2 61.65 -4.02 -3.04
CA ILE A 2 60.32 -4.04 -2.41
C ILE A 2 60.53 -4.58 -1.00
N THR A 3 60.21 -3.79 0.03
CA THR A 3 60.41 -4.21 1.44
C THR A 3 59.29 -5.15 1.86
N LYS A 4 59.58 -6.04 2.82
CA LYS A 4 58.63 -7.03 3.35
C LYS A 4 57.36 -6.37 3.93
N GLU A 5 57.48 -5.13 4.39
CA GLU A 5 56.39 -4.28 4.89
C GLU A 5 55.43 -3.87 3.76
N THR A 6 55.94 -3.51 2.58
CA THR A 6 55.11 -3.21 1.40
C THR A 6 54.29 -4.41 0.93
N LEU A 7 54.86 -5.63 1.01
CA LEU A 7 54.13 -6.86 0.70
C LEU A 7 53.03 -7.14 1.73
N HIS A 8 53.31 -6.94 3.01
CA HIS A 8 52.33 -7.16 4.08
C HIS A 8 51.16 -6.15 4.01
N ALA A 9 51.44 -4.90 3.64
CA ALA A 9 50.43 -3.87 3.44
C ALA A 9 49.50 -4.20 2.25
N LEU A 10 50.03 -4.76 1.16
CA LEU A 10 49.25 -5.19 0.00
C LEU A 10 48.39 -6.43 0.30
N CYS A 11 48.93 -7.42 1.01
CA CYS A 11 48.17 -8.62 1.37
C CYS A 11 46.98 -8.33 2.30
N ASN A 12 47.10 -7.35 3.20
CA ASN A 12 45.99 -6.92 4.06
C ASN A 12 44.93 -6.10 3.31
N LEU A 13 45.30 -5.43 2.21
CA LEU A 13 44.34 -4.69 1.37
C LEU A 13 43.51 -5.62 0.48
N VAL A 14 44.11 -6.72 0.01
CA VAL A 14 43.43 -7.73 -0.85
C VAL A 14 42.51 -8.64 -0.02
N SER A 15 42.66 -8.67 1.30
CA SER A 15 41.77 -9.39 2.22
C SER A 15 40.49 -8.61 2.56
N ALA A 16 40.10 -7.64 1.73
CA ALA A 16 38.73 -7.13 1.74
C ALA A 16 37.80 -8.30 1.39
N GLN A 17 37.05 -8.79 2.39
CA GLN A 17 36.06 -9.84 2.17
C GLN A 17 35.16 -9.43 1.01
N PRO A 18 34.96 -10.29 -0.02
CA PRO A 18 33.94 -10.03 -1.01
C PRO A 18 32.58 -10.09 -0.31
N PHE A 19 32.00 -8.93 -0.03
CA PHE A 19 30.61 -8.84 0.40
C PHE A 19 29.75 -9.14 -0.82
N VAL A 20 29.30 -10.39 -0.94
CA VAL A 20 28.28 -10.77 -1.91
C VAL A 20 26.94 -10.55 -1.24
N GLU A 21 26.26 -9.47 -1.62
CA GLU A 21 24.85 -9.26 -1.27
C GLU A 21 23.99 -10.01 -2.28
N THR A 22 23.52 -11.21 -1.91
CA THR A 22 22.49 -11.92 -2.68
C THR A 22 21.11 -11.40 -2.30
N LEU A 23 20.43 -10.77 -3.26
CA LEU A 23 19.01 -10.50 -3.17
C LEU A 23 18.24 -11.74 -3.67
N CYS A 24 17.53 -12.42 -2.77
CA CYS A 24 16.58 -13.45 -3.14
C CYS A 24 15.33 -12.78 -3.73
N LEU A 25 15.24 -12.73 -5.06
CA LEU A 25 14.04 -12.31 -5.78
C LEU A 25 13.33 -13.57 -6.29
N SER A 26 12.18 -13.91 -5.70
CA SER A 26 11.24 -14.83 -6.35
C SER A 26 10.50 -14.05 -7.42
N ALA A 27 10.74 -14.38 -8.68
CA ALA A 27 9.93 -13.87 -9.77
C ALA A 27 8.59 -14.62 -9.77
N ASP A 28 7.63 -14.13 -9.00
CA ASP A 28 6.24 -14.51 -9.22
C ASP A 28 5.79 -13.81 -10.49
N VAL A 29 5.41 -14.61 -11.50
CA VAL A 29 4.72 -14.10 -12.67
C VAL A 29 3.39 -13.56 -12.18
N VAL A 30 3.30 -12.23 -12.05
CA VAL A 30 2.02 -11.55 -11.92
C VAL A 30 1.29 -11.87 -13.21
N ALA A 31 0.23 -12.67 -13.13
CA ALA A 31 -0.62 -12.94 -14.28
C ALA A 31 -0.98 -11.59 -14.93
N ASP A 32 -0.82 -11.49 -16.26
CA ASP A 32 -1.21 -10.31 -17.01
C ASP A 32 -2.58 -9.87 -16.52
N ILE A 33 -2.61 -8.70 -15.88
CA ILE A 33 -3.81 -8.12 -15.31
C ILE A 33 -4.82 -8.10 -16.45
N ASP A 34 -5.95 -8.78 -16.23
CA ASP A 34 -7.07 -8.86 -17.18
C ASP A 34 -7.28 -7.49 -17.86
N PRO A 35 -7.30 -7.37 -19.21
CA PRO A 35 -7.37 -6.09 -19.92
C PRO A 35 -8.64 -5.24 -19.63
N GLY A 36 -9.45 -5.61 -18.64
CA GLY A 36 -10.78 -5.08 -18.36
C GLY A 36 -10.90 -4.07 -17.22
N SER A 37 -9.90 -3.87 -16.35
CA SER A 37 -9.96 -2.83 -15.30
C SER A 37 -8.80 -1.85 -15.43
N ASP A 38 -8.84 -1.03 -16.47
CA ASP A 38 -7.92 0.08 -16.63
C ASP A 38 -8.24 1.15 -15.56
N ILE A 39 -7.71 0.95 -14.34
CA ILE A 39 -7.84 1.84 -13.17
C ILE A 39 -7.58 3.29 -13.58
N ALA A 40 -6.66 3.50 -14.54
CA ALA A 40 -6.32 4.81 -15.08
C ALA A 40 -7.44 5.47 -15.91
N LYS A 41 -8.38 4.69 -16.47
CA LYS A 41 -9.53 5.18 -17.24
C LYS A 41 -10.78 5.39 -16.38
N MET A 42 -10.79 4.93 -15.13
CA MET A 42 -11.97 5.03 -14.28
C MET A 42 -12.21 6.47 -13.81
N THR A 43 -13.43 6.95 -14.04
CA THR A 43 -13.88 8.26 -13.58
C THR A 43 -14.32 8.22 -12.11
N ASP A 44 -14.46 9.39 -11.48
CA ASP A 44 -15.06 9.53 -10.13
C ASP A 44 -16.43 8.83 -10.03
N ARG A 45 -17.20 8.81 -11.12
CA ARG A 45 -18.52 8.17 -11.17
C ARG A 45 -18.38 6.65 -11.12
N ASP A 46 -17.44 6.09 -11.87
CA ASP A 46 -17.20 4.66 -11.92
C ASP A 46 -16.73 4.15 -10.57
N TRP A 47 -15.79 4.87 -9.93
CA TRP A 47 -15.33 4.56 -8.58
C TRP A 47 -16.45 4.62 -7.55
N ARG A 48 -17.34 5.61 -7.66
CA ARG A 48 -18.49 5.72 -6.76
C ARG A 48 -19.40 4.50 -6.89
N VAL A 49 -19.68 4.05 -8.12
CA VAL A 49 -20.50 2.85 -8.37
C VAL A 49 -19.80 1.60 -7.86
N ALA A 50 -18.51 1.42 -8.19
CA ALA A 50 -17.73 0.25 -7.79
C ALA A 50 -17.63 0.13 -6.26
N GLN A 51 -17.31 1.22 -5.55
CA GLN A 51 -17.25 1.22 -4.09
C GLN A 51 -18.64 1.08 -3.44
N TYR A 52 -19.71 1.55 -4.09
CA TYR A 52 -21.06 1.37 -3.58
C TYR A 52 -21.55 -0.08 -3.71
N ASN A 53 -21.11 -0.78 -4.75
CA ASN A 53 -21.41 -2.20 -4.96
C ASN A 53 -20.59 -3.11 -4.04
N ASP A 54 -19.47 -2.64 -3.51
CA ASP A 54 -18.71 -3.36 -2.48
C ASP A 54 -19.44 -3.32 -1.11
N PRO A 55 -19.83 -4.47 -0.54
CA PRO A 55 -20.61 -4.52 0.69
C PRO A 55 -19.84 -4.00 1.92
N VAL A 56 -18.51 -4.15 1.93
CA VAL A 56 -17.66 -3.66 3.01
C VAL A 56 -17.55 -2.14 2.90
N LEU A 57 -17.17 -1.62 1.73
CA LEU A 57 -16.98 -0.19 1.53
C LEU A 57 -18.28 0.59 1.61
N ARG A 58 -19.40 0.07 1.10
CA ARG A 58 -20.73 0.71 1.22
C ARG A 58 -21.07 1.04 2.67
N LYS A 59 -20.80 0.12 3.61
CA LYS A 59 -21.00 0.36 5.04
C LYS A 59 -20.12 1.51 5.53
N TRP A 60 -18.82 1.47 5.20
CA TRP A 60 -17.86 2.48 5.65
C TRP A 60 -18.10 3.85 5.03
N ILE A 61 -18.55 3.94 3.78
CA ILE A 61 -18.96 5.18 3.13
C ILE A 61 -20.07 5.86 3.93
N LYS A 62 -21.09 5.09 4.35
CA LYS A 62 -22.16 5.62 5.21
C LYS A 62 -21.59 6.10 6.54
N THR A 63 -20.79 5.29 7.21
CA THR A 63 -20.19 5.62 8.51
C THR A 63 -19.30 6.88 8.47
N VAL A 64 -18.49 7.05 7.43
CA VAL A 64 -17.66 8.25 7.23
C VAL A 64 -18.52 9.48 6.94
N ARG A 65 -19.60 9.32 6.14
CA ARG A 65 -20.57 10.40 5.87
C ARG A 65 -21.26 10.88 7.15
N ASP A 66 -21.65 9.95 8.01
CA ASP A 66 -22.33 10.21 9.27
C ASP A 66 -21.38 10.74 10.37
N LYS A 67 -20.06 10.86 10.08
CA LYS A 67 -18.99 11.32 10.98
C LYS A 67 -18.89 10.57 12.32
N GLY A 68 -19.48 9.37 12.41
CA GLY A 68 -19.51 8.57 13.63
C GLY A 68 -18.61 7.35 13.53
N LYS A 69 -17.46 7.36 14.25
CA LYS A 69 -16.63 6.15 14.35
C LYS A 69 -17.41 5.07 15.10
N PRO A 70 -17.58 3.87 14.52
CA PRO A 70 -18.35 2.81 15.15
C PRO A 70 -17.59 2.22 16.34
N ASN A 71 -18.30 1.65 17.32
CA ASN A 71 -17.66 0.87 18.37
C ASN A 71 -17.02 -0.38 17.74
N ARG A 72 -15.80 -0.72 18.17
CA ARG A 72 -15.10 -1.94 17.75
C ARG A 72 -15.95 -3.21 17.92
N GLN A 73 -16.75 -3.27 18.99
CA GLN A 73 -17.61 -4.42 19.30
C GLN A 73 -18.79 -4.58 18.32
N SER A 74 -19.21 -3.50 17.64
CA SER A 74 -20.32 -3.54 16.68
C SER A 74 -19.87 -3.78 15.23
N LEU A 75 -18.58 -4.04 15.02
CA LEU A 75 -18.03 -4.33 13.70
C LEU A 75 -18.44 -5.74 13.23
N PRO A 76 -18.78 -5.92 11.94
CA PRO A 76 -18.96 -7.25 11.38
C PRO A 76 -17.66 -8.06 11.47
N LYS A 77 -17.78 -9.39 11.50
CA LYS A 77 -16.61 -10.28 11.42
C LYS A 77 -15.94 -10.08 10.06
N GLY A 78 -14.60 -10.01 10.06
CA GLY A 78 -13.82 -9.88 8.83
C GLY A 78 -12.57 -9.02 9.03
N LYS A 79 -11.45 -9.45 8.45
CA LYS A 79 -10.17 -8.72 8.55
C LYS A 79 -10.25 -7.35 7.85
N GLU A 80 -11.04 -7.23 6.78
CA GLU A 80 -11.24 -5.98 6.05
C GLU A 80 -11.88 -4.89 6.91
N HIS A 81 -12.95 -5.22 7.65
CA HIS A 81 -13.60 -4.26 8.55
C HIS A 81 -12.62 -3.79 9.64
N LEU A 82 -11.82 -4.69 10.19
CA LEU A 82 -10.82 -4.32 11.18
C LEU A 82 -9.72 -3.41 10.60
N ALA A 83 -9.27 -3.69 9.38
CA ALA A 83 -8.27 -2.88 8.68
C ALA A 83 -8.78 -1.45 8.46
N ILE A 84 -10.00 -1.31 7.92
CA ILE A 84 -10.61 0.01 7.66
C ILE A 84 -10.87 0.75 8.97
N PHE A 85 -11.35 0.05 10.02
CA PHE A 85 -11.56 0.62 11.35
C PHE A 85 -10.29 1.24 11.95
N ARG A 86 -9.15 0.55 11.85
CA ARG A 86 -7.86 1.03 12.37
C ARG A 86 -7.42 2.34 11.72
N THR A 87 -7.83 2.58 10.48
CA THR A 87 -7.49 3.79 9.73
C THR A 87 -8.65 4.78 9.63
N PHE A 88 -9.73 4.60 10.40
CA PHE A 88 -10.97 5.38 10.23
C PHE A 88 -10.75 6.89 10.28
N ASP A 89 -9.91 7.37 11.20
CA ASP A 89 -9.68 8.81 11.40
C ASP A 89 -8.97 9.47 10.20
N LYS A 90 -8.41 8.65 9.31
CA LYS A 90 -7.77 9.08 8.06
C LYS A 90 -8.72 8.98 6.86
N LEU A 91 -9.91 8.40 7.01
CA LEU A 91 -10.85 8.24 5.91
C LEU A 91 -11.62 9.53 5.65
N CYS A 92 -11.85 9.82 4.39
CA CYS A 92 -12.68 10.93 3.96
C CYS A 92 -13.40 10.62 2.66
N LEU A 93 -14.51 11.32 2.43
CA LEU A 93 -15.22 11.29 1.17
C LEU A 93 -14.84 12.51 0.33
N GLN A 94 -14.48 12.28 -0.93
CA GLN A 94 -14.36 13.32 -1.94
C GLN A 94 -15.32 13.00 -3.08
N ARG A 95 -16.28 13.88 -3.33
CA ARG A 95 -17.35 13.66 -4.34
C ARG A 95 -18.02 12.29 -4.18
N GLY A 96 -18.23 11.83 -2.94
CA GLY A 96 -18.86 10.54 -2.65
C GLY A 96 -18.00 9.29 -2.87
N VAL A 97 -16.73 9.43 -3.23
CA VAL A 97 -15.73 8.35 -3.31
C VAL A 97 -14.90 8.35 -2.03
N LEU A 98 -14.63 7.17 -1.50
CA LEU A 98 -13.85 6.94 -0.28
C LEU A 98 -12.35 6.98 -0.56
N TYR A 99 -11.67 7.85 0.18
CA TYR A 99 -10.22 8.00 0.18
C TYR A 99 -9.68 7.86 1.60
N ARG A 100 -8.39 7.55 1.67
CA ARG A 100 -7.58 7.63 2.88
C ARG A 100 -6.56 8.76 2.73
N ARG A 101 -6.52 9.66 3.71
CA ARG A 101 -5.46 10.66 3.85
C ARG A 101 -4.17 9.97 4.26
N THR A 102 -3.12 10.23 3.50
CA THR A 102 -1.75 9.78 3.77
C THR A 102 -0.81 10.97 3.68
N ARG A 103 0.36 10.87 4.30
CA ARG A 103 1.43 11.86 4.16
C ARG A 103 2.58 11.20 3.40
N ALA A 104 3.03 11.82 2.33
CA ALA A 104 4.19 11.39 1.55
C ALA A 104 4.95 12.64 1.12
N ASP A 105 6.27 12.63 1.29
CA ASP A 105 7.16 13.72 0.88
C ASP A 105 6.73 15.08 1.47
N ASP A 106 6.39 15.09 2.76
CA ASP A 106 5.85 16.26 3.49
C ASP A 106 4.53 16.85 2.99
N HIS A 107 3.87 16.19 2.04
CA HIS A 107 2.56 16.60 1.54
C HIS A 107 1.45 15.61 1.91
N ASP A 108 0.28 16.15 2.25
CA ASP A 108 -0.94 15.35 2.39
C ASP A 108 -1.41 14.90 0.99
N LYS A 109 -1.56 13.59 0.82
CA LYS A 109 -2.08 12.94 -0.39
C LYS A 109 -3.36 12.17 -0.08
N LEU A 110 -4.20 12.02 -1.09
CA LEU A 110 -5.42 11.22 -1.02
C LEU A 110 -5.19 9.91 -1.77
N GLN A 111 -5.27 8.81 -1.03
CA GLN A 111 -5.16 7.47 -1.58
C GLN A 111 -6.55 6.86 -1.76
N LEU A 112 -6.86 6.42 -2.98
CA LEU A 112 -8.12 5.73 -3.29
C LEU A 112 -8.21 4.41 -2.51
N VAL A 113 -9.39 4.14 -1.93
CA VAL A 113 -9.69 2.85 -1.32
C VAL A 113 -10.34 1.95 -2.38
N LEU A 114 -9.64 0.90 -2.80
CA LEU A 114 -10.14 0.00 -3.85
C LEU A 114 -11.19 -0.97 -3.30
N PRO A 115 -12.27 -1.23 -4.04
CA PRO A 115 -13.21 -2.33 -3.74
C PRO A 115 -12.57 -3.69 -4.02
N LYS A 116 -13.13 -4.75 -3.44
CA LYS A 116 -12.60 -6.13 -3.55
C LYS A 116 -12.66 -6.73 -4.94
N SER A 117 -13.66 -6.35 -5.73
CA SER A 117 -13.97 -6.96 -7.03
C SER A 117 -13.31 -6.22 -8.20
N HIS A 118 -12.07 -5.78 -8.02
CA HIS A 118 -11.35 -4.94 -8.98
C HIS A 118 -9.98 -5.47 -9.32
#